data_AF-X1F655-F1
#
_entry.id   AF-X1F655-F1
#
_cell.length_a   1.000
_cell.length_b   1.000
_cell.length_c   1.000
_cell.angle_alpha   90.00
_cell.angle_beta   90.00
_cell.angle_gamma   90.00
#
_symmetry.space_group_name_H-M   'P 1'
#
loop_
_entity.id
_entity.type
_entity.pdbx_description
1 polymer ?
#
loop_
_entity_poly.entity_id
_entity_poly.type
_entity_poly.pdbx_seq_one_letter_code
_entity_poly.pdbx_strand_id
1 'polypeptide(L)'
;MIVYLTASPRVILKRTSSDKNDRPLLNVADRTSEIQRLLEFRKPFYERAADITINTSKLAINSVVEQIINKLKEGEVNKQS
;
A
#
# COMPACT_ATOMS: atom_id res chain seq x y z
N MET A 1 -8.32 3.63 13.52
CA MET A 1 -7.25 4.23 12.71
C MET A 1 -6.70 3.19 11.76
N ILE A 2 -6.71 3.47 10.46
CA ILE A 2 -6.36 2.56 9.38
C ILE A 2 -5.33 3.25 8.48
N VAL A 3 -4.22 2.56 8.22
CA VAL A 3 -3.12 3.04 7.36
C VAL A 3 -3.13 2.27 6.03
N TYR A 4 -3.32 2.98 4.92
CA TYR A 4 -3.22 2.43 3.59
C TYR A 4 -1.82 2.66 3.01
N LEU A 5 -1.07 1.56 2.84
CA LEU A 5 0.22 1.57 2.14
C LEU A 5 0.00 1.27 0.67
N THR A 6 0.26 2.26 -0.18
CA THR A 6 0.15 2.12 -1.63
C THR A 6 1.53 2.02 -2.28
N ALA A 7 1.58 1.46 -3.49
CA ALA A 7 2.77 1.37 -4.32
C ALA A 7 2.37 1.28 -5.80
N SER A 8 3.27 1.66 -6.70
CA SER A 8 3.02 1.53 -8.13
C SER A 8 2.94 0.05 -8.54
N PRO A 9 2.19 -0.29 -9.62
CA PRO A 9 2.12 -1.66 -10.12
C PRO A 9 3.49 -2.29 -10.36
N ARG A 10 4.44 -1.52 -10.90
CA ARG A 10 5.83 -1.95 -11.14
C ARG A 10 6.56 -2.33 -9.85
N VAL A 11 6.37 -1.56 -8.77
CA VAL A 11 6.98 -1.85 -7.47
C VAL A 11 6.36 -3.10 -6.84
N ILE A 12 5.04 -3.26 -6.93
CA ILE A 12 4.33 -4.44 -6.44
C ILE A 12 4.77 -5.69 -7.19
N LEU A 13 4.87 -5.61 -8.53
CA LEU A 13 5.38 -6.71 -9.34
C LEU A 13 6.79 -7.14 -8.89
N LYS A 14 7.70 -6.16 -8.70
CA LYS A 14 9.05 -6.43 -8.20
C LYS A 14 9.07 -7.06 -6.81
N ARG A 15 8.23 -6.59 -5.88
CA ARG A 15 8.17 -7.12 -4.50
C ARG A 15 7.53 -8.50 -4.41
N THR A 16 6.69 -8.86 -5.39
CA THR A 16 5.95 -10.13 -5.40
C THR A 16 6.52 -11.16 -6.37
N SER A 17 7.61 -10.86 -7.07
CA SER A 17 8.16 -11.71 -8.14
C SER A 17 8.63 -13.07 -7.64
N SER A 18 9.13 -13.13 -6.40
CA SER A 18 9.73 -14.33 -5.79
C SER A 18 8.70 -15.32 -5.26
N ASP A 19 7.50 -14.85 -4.88
CA ASP A 19 6.49 -15.66 -4.17
C ASP A 19 5.37 -16.07 -5.13
N LYS A 20 5.68 -16.87 -6.16
CA LYS A 20 4.67 -17.28 -7.15
C LYS A 20 3.59 -18.20 -6.57
N ASN A 21 3.97 -19.10 -5.66
CA ASN A 21 3.07 -20.10 -5.09
C ASN A 21 2.18 -19.54 -3.97
N ASP A 22 2.68 -18.56 -3.22
CA ASP A 22 1.95 -17.97 -2.07
C ASP A 22 0.95 -16.88 -2.49
N ARG A 23 0.84 -16.61 -3.80
CA ARG A 23 -0.04 -15.55 -4.34
C ARG A 23 -0.95 -16.12 -5.43
N PRO A 24 -1.99 -16.89 -5.06
CA PRO A 24 -2.88 -17.55 -6.03
C PRO A 24 -3.49 -16.57 -7.05
N LEU A 25 -3.88 -15.37 -6.60
CA LEU A 25 -4.45 -14.34 -7.47
C LEU A 25 -3.45 -13.74 -8.46
N LEU A 26 -2.14 -13.91 -8.24
CA LEU A 26 -1.09 -13.46 -9.16
C LEU A 26 -0.45 -14.62 -9.94
N ASN A 27 -0.99 -15.84 -9.82
CA ASN A 27 -0.54 -16.99 -10.59
C ASN A 27 -1.23 -17.04 -11.97
N VAL A 28 -0.98 -16.00 -12.76
CA VAL A 28 -1.54 -15.80 -14.10
C VAL A 28 -0.42 -15.42 -15.08
N ALA A 29 -0.66 -15.59 -16.37
CA ALA A 29 0.34 -15.32 -17.41
C ALA A 29 0.78 -13.83 -17.42
N ASP A 30 -0.18 -12.90 -17.37
CA ASP A 30 0.10 -11.47 -17.30
C ASP A 30 -0.11 -10.92 -15.88
N ARG A 31 0.94 -11.03 -15.07
CA ARG A 31 0.94 -10.53 -13.69
C ARG A 31 0.81 -9.01 -13.60
N THR A 32 1.31 -8.27 -14.58
CA THR A 32 1.29 -6.80 -14.55
C THR A 32 -0.14 -6.31 -14.69
N SER A 33 -0.87 -6.84 -15.68
CA SER A 33 -2.28 -6.50 -15.91
C SER A 33 -3.15 -6.92 -14.74
N GLU A 34 -2.93 -8.10 -14.14
CA GLU A 34 -3.72 -8.53 -12.98
C GLU A 34 -3.45 -7.68 -11.74
N ILE A 35 -2.21 -7.25 -11.50
CA ILE A 35 -1.90 -6.30 -10.43
C ILE A 35 -2.65 -4.98 -10.64
N GLN A 36 -2.66 -4.44 -11.87
CA GLN A 36 -3.38 -3.21 -12.19
C GLN A 36 -4.88 -3.37 -11.94
N ARG A 37 -5.49 -4.44 -12.46
CA ARG A 37 -6.91 -4.76 -12.26
C ARG A 37 -7.28 -4.85 -10.78
N LEU A 38 -6.48 -5.57 -9.99
CA LEU A 38 -6.71 -5.71 -8.56
C LEU A 38 -6.58 -4.38 -7.82
N LEU A 39 -5.60 -3.55 -8.18
CA LEU A 39 -5.43 -2.23 -7.58
C LEU A 39 -6.60 -1.32 -7.91
N GLU A 40 -7.03 -1.24 -9.17
CA GLU A 40 -8.17 -0.42 -9.58
C GLU A 40 -9.46 -0.84 -8.87
N PHE A 41 -9.74 -2.14 -8.83
CA PHE A 41 -10.91 -2.67 -8.15
C PHE A 41 -10.90 -2.37 -6.64
N ARG A 42 -9.74 -2.51 -5.98
CA ARG A 42 -9.63 -2.40 -4.52
C ARG A 42 -9.44 -0.96 -4.03
N LYS A 43 -8.86 -0.09 -4.86
CA LYS A 43 -8.56 1.32 -4.55
C LYS A 43 -9.70 2.06 -3.84
N PRO A 44 -10.95 2.07 -4.33
CA PRO A 44 -12.02 2.83 -3.68
C PRO A 44 -12.36 2.30 -2.27
N PHE A 45 -12.15 1.01 -2.00
CA PHE A 45 -12.37 0.45 -0.66
C PHE A 45 -11.27 0.86 0.30
N TYR A 46 -10.01 0.83 -0.15
CA TYR A 46 -8.86 1.26 0.65
C TYR A 46 -8.91 2.75 0.94
N GLU A 47 -9.23 3.59 -0.05
CA GLU A 47 -9.34 5.04 0.12
C GLU A 47 -10.46 5.45 1.07
N ARG A 48 -11.61 4.78 1.02
CA ARG A 48 -12.71 5.04 1.97
C ARG A 48 -12.39 4.64 3.40
N ALA A 49 -11.61 3.58 3.59
CA ALA A 49 -11.29 3.07 4.92
C ALA A 49 -10.10 3.79 5.56
N ALA A 50 -9.21 4.41 4.77
CA ALA A 50 -7.94 4.92 5.26
C ALA A 50 -8.07 6.28 5.94
N ASP A 51 -7.61 6.37 7.19
CA ASP A 51 -7.33 7.65 7.85
C ASP A 51 -6.02 8.26 7.33
N ILE A 52 -5.06 7.39 6.99
CA ILE A 52 -3.72 7.78 6.51
C ILE A 52 -3.37 6.98 5.27
N THR A 53 -2.92 7.65 4.22
CA THR A 53 -2.37 7.00 3.01
C THR A 53 -0.90 7.36 2.83
N ILE A 54 -0.05 6.35 2.60
CA ILE A 54 1.39 6.53 2.36
C ILE A 54 1.80 5.78 1.10
N ASN A 55 2.43 6.48 0.15
CA ASN A 55 3.00 5.88 -1.04
C ASN A 55 4.43 5.38 -0.80
N THR A 56 4.59 4.06 -0.75
CA THR A 56 5.84 3.37 -0.43
C THR A 56 6.72 3.09 -1.64
N SER A 57 6.36 3.58 -2.84
CA SER A 57 7.03 3.21 -4.10
C SER A 57 8.52 3.55 -4.13
N LYS A 58 8.91 4.63 -3.44
CA LYS A 58 10.28 5.16 -3.41
C LYS A 58 10.85 5.25 -1.99
N LEU A 59 10.20 4.60 -1.03
CA LEU A 59 10.57 4.70 0.39
C LEU A 59 11.27 3.42 0.84
N ALA A 60 12.32 3.60 1.65
CA ALA A 60 12.89 2.53 2.46
C ALA A 60 11.95 2.21 3.63
N ILE A 61 12.10 1.01 4.21
CA ILE A 61 11.23 0.55 5.31
C ILE A 61 11.24 1.54 6.48
N ASN A 62 12.43 1.96 6.92
CA ASN A 62 12.56 2.91 8.04
C ASN A 62 11.84 4.24 7.75
N SER A 63 11.95 4.75 6.52
CA SER A 63 11.24 5.98 6.13
C SER A 63 9.72 5.81 6.13
N VAL A 64 9.20 4.63 5.76
CA VAL A 64 7.76 4.34 5.87
C VAL A 64 7.34 4.32 7.34
N VAL A 65 8.12 3.67 8.21
CA VAL A 65 7.85 3.59 9.65
C VAL A 65 7.84 4.98 10.29
N GLU A 66 8.85 5.81 10.01
CA GLU A 66 8.93 7.19 10.49
C GLU A 66 7.73 8.03 10.02
N GLN A 67 7.34 7.91 8.74
CA GLN A 67 6.16 8.62 8.22
C GLN A 67 4.86 8.19 8.90
N ILE A 68 4.70 6.90 9.21
CA ILE A 68 3.55 6.43 9.99
C ILE A 68 3.57 7.12 11.35
N ILE A 69 4.65 6.99 12.12
CA ILE A 69 4.78 7.55 13.48
C ILE A 69 4.49 9.05 13.50
N ASN A 70 5.04 9.81 12.55
CA ASN A 70 4.84 11.26 12.48
C ASN A 70 3.38 11.61 12.22
N LYS A 71 2.72 10.93 11.28
CA LYS A 71 1.29 11.13 11.00
C LYS A 71 0.39 10.73 12.16
N LEU A 72 0.78 9.72 12.94
CA LEU A 72 0.04 9.34 14.16
C LEU A 72 0.08 10.46 15.19
N LYS A 73 1.26 11.04 15.43
CA LYS A 73 1.43 12.16 16.38
C LYS A 73 0.67 13.41 15.95
N GLU A 74 0.72 13.78 14.67
CA GLU A 74 -0.06 14.90 14.12
C GLU A 74 -1.57 14.70 14.32
N GLY A 75 -2.07 13.47 14.12
CA GLY A 75 -3.47 13.13 14.32
C GLY A 75 -3.92 13.16 15.79
N GLU A 76 -3.02 12.91 16.75
CA GLU A 76 -3.29 13.04 18.18
C GLU A 76 -3.36 14.50 18.64
N VAL A 77 -2.48 15.36 18.11
CA VAL A 77 -2.45 16.81 18.42
C VAL A 77 -3.74 17.50 17.96
N ASN A 78 -4.27 17.13 16.80
CA ASN A 78 -5.50 17.71 16.24
C ASN A 78 -6.79 17.25 16.93
N LYS A 79 -6.75 16.23 17.80
CA LYS A 79 -7.93 15.74 18.56
C LYS A 79 -8.03 16.34 19.97
N GLN A 80 -7.01 17.05 20.41
CA GLN A 80 -6.94 17.70 21.73
C GLN A 80 -7.13 19.23 21.67
N SER A 81 -7.38 19.78 20.47
CA SER A 81 -7.70 21.20 20.24
C SER A 81 -9.17 21.39 19.90
#